data_AF-A0A945X3H7-F1
#
_entry.id   AF-A0A945X3H7-F1
#
_cell.length_a   1.000
_cell.length_b   1.000
_cell.length_c   1.000
_cell.angle_alpha   90.00
_cell.angle_beta   90.00
_cell.angle_gamma   90.00
#
_symmetry.space_group_name_H-M   'P 1'
#
loop_
_entity.id
_entity.type
_entity.pdbx_description
1 polymer ?
#
loop_
_entity_poly.entity_id
_entity_poly.type
_entity_poly.pdbx_seq_one_letter_code
_entity_poly.pdbx_strand_id
1 'polypeptide(L)'
;MSRWLEAACGALSAGAYGHFREDLLPICPIPVPGCLTRELTFAERCCRDREADRLFPIRFYWLLEANEQRLGDYPAMGYSRYHPEKLLEFWQQAEAVPAFRAEKETEGFRFDFEEKAVDFTVGWIYIGDSFVDDLICIEETIGVELLFPTGDGDTTQSIFRDFKARRKRGPA
;
A
#
# COMPACT_ATOMS: atom_id res chain seq x y z
N MET A 1 -6.91 -17.15 -3.77
CA MET A 1 -7.55 -16.15 -2.90
C MET A 1 -8.53 -16.75 -1.90
N SER A 2 -8.39 -16.43 -0.61
CA SER A 2 -9.33 -16.86 0.44
C SER A 2 -10.66 -16.10 0.32
N ARG A 3 -11.78 -16.73 0.69
CA ARG A 3 -13.10 -16.05 0.72
C ARG A 3 -13.12 -14.80 1.60
N TRP A 4 -12.25 -14.73 2.61
CA TRP A 4 -12.09 -13.55 3.46
C TRP A 4 -11.44 -12.39 2.70
N LEU A 5 -10.34 -12.65 2.00
CA LEU A 5 -9.63 -11.67 1.17
C LEU A 5 -10.54 -11.10 0.08
N GLU A 6 -11.36 -11.95 -0.52
CA GLU A 6 -12.37 -11.54 -1.51
C GLU A 6 -13.44 -10.62 -0.91
N ALA A 7 -14.00 -10.96 0.24
CA ALA A 7 -14.99 -10.13 0.95
C ALA A 7 -14.41 -8.78 1.36
N ALA A 8 -13.17 -8.77 1.85
CA ALA A 8 -12.43 -7.57 2.21
C ALA A 8 -12.15 -6.67 1.00
N CYS A 9 -11.67 -7.24 -0.12
CA CYS A 9 -11.54 -6.52 -1.40
C CYS A 9 -12.85 -5.85 -1.81
N GLY A 10 -13.97 -6.59 -1.71
CA GLY A 10 -15.30 -6.08 -2.06
C GLY A 10 -15.72 -4.91 -1.16
N ALA A 11 -15.57 -5.05 0.16
CA ALA A 11 -15.90 -4.00 1.11
C ALA A 11 -15.08 -2.71 0.87
N LEU A 12 -13.77 -2.83 0.67
CA LEU A 12 -12.89 -1.69 0.43
C LEU A 12 -13.16 -1.03 -0.93
N SER A 13 -13.40 -1.81 -1.97
CA SER A 13 -13.76 -1.29 -3.30
C SER A 13 -15.10 -0.55 -3.32
N ALA A 14 -16.01 -0.90 -2.40
CA ALA A 14 -17.29 -0.21 -2.20
C ALA A 14 -17.20 0.99 -1.23
N GLY A 15 -16.00 1.32 -0.73
CA GLY A 15 -15.80 2.36 0.28
C GLY A 15 -16.42 2.02 1.64
N ALA A 16 -16.74 0.75 1.91
CA ALA A 16 -17.34 0.27 3.15
C ALA A 16 -16.28 -0.01 4.23
N TYR A 17 -15.41 0.97 4.50
CA TYR A 17 -14.28 0.84 5.42
C TYR A 17 -14.70 0.44 6.85
N GLY A 18 -15.83 1.00 7.33
CA GLY A 18 -16.40 0.63 8.64
C GLY A 18 -16.80 -0.84 8.73
N HIS A 19 -17.45 -1.38 7.70
CA HIS A 19 -17.80 -2.81 7.64
C HIS A 19 -16.54 -3.68 7.68
N PHE A 20 -15.50 -3.31 6.92
CA PHE A 20 -14.23 -4.05 6.98
C PHE A 20 -13.63 -4.01 8.38
N ARG A 21 -13.58 -2.84 9.03
CA ARG A 21 -12.95 -2.65 10.33
C ARG A 21 -13.71 -3.31 11.49
N GLU A 22 -15.04 -3.20 11.50
CA GLU A 22 -15.88 -3.60 12.62
C GLU A 22 -16.36 -5.04 12.51
N ASP A 23 -16.58 -5.55 11.30
CA ASP A 23 -17.17 -6.87 11.09
C ASP A 23 -16.16 -7.89 10.54
N LEU A 24 -15.27 -7.50 9.62
CA LEU A 24 -14.36 -8.43 8.93
C LEU A 24 -12.99 -8.58 9.60
N LEU A 25 -12.39 -7.50 10.10
CA LEU A 25 -11.10 -7.54 10.79
C LEU A 25 -11.10 -8.40 12.06
N PRO A 26 -12.11 -8.33 12.96
CA PRO A 26 -12.07 -9.10 14.22
C PRO A 26 -12.12 -10.61 14.05
N ILE A 27 -12.64 -11.08 12.92
CA ILE A 27 -12.75 -12.52 12.58
C ILE A 27 -11.71 -12.95 11.54
N CYS A 28 -10.73 -12.09 11.25
CA CYS A 28 -9.69 -12.39 10.28
C CYS A 28 -8.86 -13.61 10.72
N PRO A 29 -8.72 -14.64 9.86
CA PRO A 29 -7.96 -15.84 10.20
C PRO A 29 -6.43 -15.63 10.16
N ILE A 30 -5.99 -14.49 9.65
CA ILE A 30 -4.57 -14.07 9.65
C ILE A 30 -4.41 -12.84 10.54
N PRO A 31 -3.29 -12.70 11.26
CA PRO A 31 -2.97 -11.45 11.94
C PRO A 31 -2.99 -10.31 10.92
N VAL A 32 -3.68 -9.21 11.26
CA VAL A 32 -3.76 -8.05 10.38
C VAL A 32 -2.68 -7.06 10.82
N PRO A 33 -1.74 -6.69 9.93
CA PRO A 33 -0.69 -5.77 10.30
C PRO A 33 -1.27 -4.39 10.62
N GLY A 34 -0.76 -3.75 11.67
CA GLY A 34 -1.31 -2.48 12.18
C GLY A 34 -1.29 -1.32 11.17
N CYS A 35 -0.49 -1.43 10.11
CA CYS A 35 -0.48 -0.49 9.00
C CYS A 35 -1.81 -0.45 8.22
N LEU A 36 -2.56 -1.58 8.17
CA LEU A 36 -3.89 -1.60 7.57
C LEU A 36 -4.87 -0.76 8.40
N THR A 37 -4.82 -0.86 9.72
CA THR A 37 -5.69 -0.05 10.59
C THR A 37 -5.45 1.44 10.39
N ARG A 38 -4.18 1.87 10.24
CA ARG A 38 -3.85 3.29 9.96
C ARG A 38 -4.42 3.76 8.63
N GLU A 39 -4.19 2.99 7.56
CA GLU A 39 -4.69 3.31 6.22
C GLU A 39 -6.22 3.41 6.18
N LEU A 40 -6.93 2.51 6.87
CA LEU A 40 -8.40 2.57 6.97
C LEU A 40 -8.89 3.75 7.79
N THR A 41 -8.19 4.09 8.87
CA THR A 41 -8.53 5.25 9.70
C THR A 41 -8.40 6.54 8.88
N PHE A 42 -7.36 6.64 8.06
CA PHE A 42 -7.22 7.73 7.09
C PHE A 42 -8.39 7.74 6.09
N ALA A 43 -8.74 6.59 5.52
CA ALA A 43 -9.87 6.46 4.59
C ALA A 43 -11.18 6.98 5.21
N GLU A 44 -11.51 6.57 6.44
CA GLU A 44 -12.74 6.98 7.12
C GLU A 44 -12.79 8.49 7.39
N ARG A 45 -11.64 9.10 7.67
CA ARG A 45 -11.54 10.54 7.97
C ARG A 45 -11.64 11.39 6.70
N CYS A 46 -10.86 11.04 5.68
CA CYS A 46 -10.57 11.90 4.53
C CYS A 46 -11.37 11.53 3.27
N CYS A 47 -11.67 10.25 3.06
CA CYS A 47 -12.37 9.73 1.89
C CYS A 47 -13.88 9.63 2.14
N ARG A 48 -14.51 10.73 2.55
CA ARG A 48 -15.95 10.75 2.92
C ARG A 48 -16.87 10.66 1.72
N ASP A 49 -16.52 11.31 0.61
CA ASP A 49 -17.20 11.10 -0.66
C ASP A 49 -16.65 9.84 -1.32
N ARG A 50 -17.43 8.76 -1.21
CA ARG A 50 -17.08 7.46 -1.77
C ARG A 50 -17.09 7.42 -3.28
N GLU A 51 -17.53 8.44 -4.00
CA GLU A 51 -17.47 8.50 -5.46
C GLU A 51 -16.28 9.36 -5.92
N ALA A 52 -16.06 10.51 -5.28
CA ALA A 52 -15.07 11.49 -5.73
C ALA A 52 -13.67 11.32 -5.12
N ASP A 53 -13.56 10.78 -3.90
CA ASP A 53 -12.31 10.76 -3.13
C ASP A 53 -12.04 9.36 -2.54
N ARG A 54 -12.20 8.30 -3.33
CA ARG A 54 -11.96 6.93 -2.86
C ARG A 54 -10.50 6.73 -2.43
N LEU A 55 -10.29 6.01 -1.33
CA LEU A 55 -8.97 5.49 -1.00
C LEU A 55 -8.68 4.24 -1.85
N PHE A 56 -7.51 4.19 -2.46
CA PHE A 56 -6.90 2.98 -3.01
C PHE A 56 -6.09 2.27 -1.89
N PRO A 57 -6.60 1.16 -1.31
CA PRO A 57 -6.03 0.54 -0.10
C PRO A 57 -4.76 -0.28 -0.42
N ILE A 58 -3.66 0.42 -0.71
CA ILE A 58 -2.49 -0.19 -1.30
C ILE A 58 -1.83 -1.24 -0.40
N ARG A 59 -1.79 -1.01 0.91
CA ARG A 59 -1.23 -1.99 1.86
C ARG A 59 -2.03 -3.28 1.89
N PHE A 60 -3.35 -3.18 1.73
CA PHE A 60 -4.20 -4.36 1.64
C PHE A 60 -3.88 -5.18 0.40
N TYR A 61 -3.66 -4.52 -0.75
CA TYR A 61 -3.23 -5.19 -1.97
C TYR A 61 -1.85 -5.83 -1.86
N TRP A 62 -0.91 -5.23 -1.11
CA TRP A 62 0.38 -5.89 -0.84
C TRP A 62 0.24 -7.11 0.08
N LEU A 63 -0.64 -7.05 1.08
CA LEU A 63 -0.93 -8.22 1.93
C LEU A 63 -1.50 -9.38 1.10
N LEU A 64 -2.39 -9.06 0.14
CA LEU A 64 -2.92 -10.01 -0.82
C LEU A 64 -1.81 -10.63 -1.68
N GLU A 65 -0.97 -9.79 -2.29
CA GLU A 65 0.15 -10.25 -3.10
C GLU A 65 1.09 -11.15 -2.30
N ALA A 66 1.47 -10.75 -1.09
CA ALA A 66 2.32 -11.55 -0.21
C ALA A 66 1.68 -12.91 0.08
N ASN A 67 0.39 -12.93 0.41
CA ASN A 67 -0.29 -14.17 0.72
C ASN A 67 -0.44 -15.10 -0.49
N GLU A 68 -0.66 -14.56 -1.70
CA GLU A 68 -0.69 -15.38 -2.92
C GLU A 68 0.73 -15.92 -3.26
N GLN A 69 1.78 -15.10 -3.14
CA GLN A 69 3.18 -15.55 -3.29
C GLN A 69 3.50 -16.70 -2.31
N ARG A 70 3.02 -16.62 -1.07
CA ARG A 70 3.16 -17.70 -0.07
C ARG A 70 2.44 -18.99 -0.44
N LEU A 71 1.25 -18.90 -1.06
CA LEU A 71 0.36 -20.04 -1.25
C LEU A 71 0.67 -20.91 -2.47
N GLY A 72 1.50 -20.47 -3.43
CA GLY A 72 1.71 -21.28 -4.63
C GLY A 72 2.79 -20.83 -5.62
N ASP A 73 3.91 -20.24 -5.16
CA ASP A 73 4.97 -19.73 -6.05
C ASP A 73 4.43 -18.81 -7.16
N TYR A 74 3.31 -18.14 -6.91
CA TYR A 74 2.72 -17.22 -7.88
C TYR A 74 3.69 -16.03 -8.07
N PRO A 75 4.00 -15.63 -9.32
CA PRO A 75 4.80 -14.44 -9.56
C PRO A 75 4.06 -13.21 -9.03
N ALA A 76 4.76 -12.06 -8.98
CA ALA A 76 4.13 -10.80 -8.62
C ALA A 76 2.89 -10.52 -9.52
N MET A 77 1.69 -10.67 -8.95
CA MET A 77 0.44 -10.70 -9.72
C MET A 77 -0.09 -9.30 -10.09
N GLY A 78 0.49 -8.23 -9.56
CA GLY A 78 0.13 -6.85 -9.89
C GLY A 78 -1.25 -6.42 -9.39
N TYR A 79 -1.71 -6.95 -8.26
CA TYR A 79 -2.90 -6.42 -7.55
C TYR A 79 -2.64 -5.00 -7.06
N SER A 80 -1.42 -4.72 -6.60
CA SER A 80 -0.94 -3.37 -6.40
C SER A 80 -0.59 -2.74 -7.75
N ARG A 81 -1.26 -1.63 -8.07
CA ARG A 81 -0.96 -0.82 -9.25
C ARG A 81 0.37 -0.07 -9.16
N TYR A 82 0.92 0.06 -7.96
CA TYR A 82 2.11 0.85 -7.71
C TYR A 82 3.23 -0.01 -7.15
N HIS A 83 4.42 0.20 -7.68
CA HIS A 83 5.65 -0.26 -7.05
C HIS A 83 5.93 0.64 -5.84
N PRO A 84 6.05 0.10 -4.61
CA PRO A 84 6.22 0.86 -3.38
C PRO A 84 7.40 1.83 -3.44
N GLU A 85 8.58 1.40 -3.89
CA GLU A 85 9.74 2.28 -3.98
C GLU A 85 9.53 3.48 -4.91
N LYS A 86 9.02 3.26 -6.12
CA LYS A 86 8.70 4.34 -7.07
C LYS A 86 7.63 5.28 -6.53
N LEU A 87 6.65 4.75 -5.81
CA LEU A 87 5.59 5.54 -5.19
C LEU A 87 6.16 6.43 -4.07
N LEU A 88 7.05 5.87 -3.24
CA LEU A 88 7.74 6.64 -2.19
C LEU A 88 8.67 7.71 -2.78
N GLU A 89 9.44 7.36 -3.82
CA GLU A 89 10.29 8.31 -4.55
C GLU A 89 9.47 9.47 -5.13
N PHE A 90 8.34 9.15 -5.77
CA PHE A 90 7.41 10.16 -6.30
C PHE A 90 6.91 11.10 -5.20
N TRP A 91 6.48 10.54 -4.07
CA TRP A 91 6.04 11.31 -2.91
C TRP A 91 7.13 12.25 -2.38
N GLN A 92 8.33 11.70 -2.13
CA GLN A 92 9.48 12.45 -1.60
C GLN A 92 9.93 13.55 -2.57
N GLN A 93 9.89 13.29 -3.87
CA GLN A 93 10.24 14.28 -4.88
C GLN A 93 9.21 15.42 -4.93
N ALA A 94 7.90 15.12 -4.83
CA ALA A 94 6.86 16.13 -4.72
C ALA A 94 6.99 16.98 -3.46
N GLU A 95 7.37 16.38 -2.34
CA GLU A 95 7.63 17.07 -1.08
C GLU A 95 8.85 18.00 -1.19
N ALA A 96 9.96 17.50 -1.73
CA ALA A 96 11.24 18.22 -1.74
C ALA A 96 11.40 19.26 -2.87
N VAL A 97 10.73 19.08 -4.01
CA VAL A 97 10.97 19.88 -5.23
C VAL A 97 9.69 20.60 -5.67
N PRO A 98 9.53 21.90 -5.35
CA PRO A 98 8.32 22.66 -5.68
C PRO A 98 7.98 22.71 -7.17
N ALA A 99 8.98 22.76 -8.06
CA ALA A 99 8.76 22.77 -9.50
C ALA A 99 8.16 21.44 -10.00
N PHE A 100 8.66 20.31 -9.50
CA PHE A 100 8.11 18.99 -9.82
C PHE A 100 6.67 18.85 -9.30
N ARG A 101 6.41 19.32 -8.08
CA ARG A 101 5.05 19.34 -7.52
C ARG A 101 4.09 20.14 -8.40
N ALA A 102 4.46 21.36 -8.78
CA ALA A 102 3.62 22.22 -9.61
C ALA A 102 3.32 21.57 -10.97
N GLU A 103 4.30 20.91 -11.58
CA GLU A 103 4.10 20.11 -12.79
C GLU A 103 3.06 19.01 -12.57
N LYS A 104 3.19 18.21 -11.50
CA LYS A 104 2.23 17.13 -11.21
C LYS A 104 0.85 17.63 -10.84
N GLU A 105 0.72 18.74 -10.15
CA GLU A 105 -0.60 19.35 -9.90
C GLU A 105 -1.29 19.74 -11.21
N THR A 106 -0.55 20.20 -12.23
CA THR A 106 -1.13 20.47 -13.57
C THR A 106 -1.53 19.20 -14.34
N GLU A 107 -0.90 18.06 -14.04
CA GLU A 107 -1.29 16.75 -14.56
C GLU A 107 -2.51 16.16 -13.81
N GLY A 108 -3.01 16.83 -12.78
CA GLY A 108 -4.21 16.44 -12.03
C GLY A 108 -3.95 15.66 -10.74
N PHE A 109 -2.69 15.53 -10.30
CA PHE A 109 -2.36 14.95 -9.01
C PHE A 109 -2.74 15.91 -7.86
N ARG A 110 -3.16 15.36 -6.72
CA ARG A 110 -3.39 16.14 -5.49
C ARG A 110 -2.51 15.60 -4.37
N PHE A 111 -1.97 16.47 -3.54
CA PHE A 111 -1.10 16.09 -2.43
C PHE A 111 -1.66 16.61 -1.10
N ASP A 112 -1.71 15.74 -0.11
CA ASP A 112 -1.99 16.06 1.29
C ASP A 112 -0.70 15.83 2.09
N PHE A 113 0.10 16.88 2.24
CA PHE A 113 1.37 16.81 2.98
C PHE A 113 1.18 16.74 4.51
N GLU A 114 0.00 17.09 5.02
CA GLU A 114 -0.29 17.02 6.46
C GLU A 114 -0.51 15.56 6.88
N GLU A 115 -1.37 14.85 6.14
CA GLU A 115 -1.65 13.43 6.39
C GLU A 115 -0.70 12.50 5.64
N LYS A 116 0.15 13.04 4.78
CA LYS A 116 1.07 12.33 3.89
C LYS A 116 0.34 11.34 2.99
N ALA A 117 -0.53 11.87 2.15
CA ALA A 117 -1.29 11.12 1.16
C ALA A 117 -1.27 11.81 -0.20
N VAL A 118 -1.43 11.04 -1.26
CA VAL A 118 -1.40 11.53 -2.63
C VAL A 118 -2.52 10.89 -3.43
N ASP A 119 -3.24 11.72 -4.18
CA ASP A 119 -4.28 11.29 -5.08
C ASP A 119 -3.72 10.97 -6.46
N PHE A 120 -3.99 9.74 -6.90
CA PHE A 120 -3.69 9.26 -8.24
C PHE A 120 -4.99 9.00 -9.01
N THR A 121 -4.87 8.55 -10.26
CA THR A 121 -6.03 8.19 -11.11
C THR A 121 -6.95 7.10 -10.55
N VAL A 122 -6.50 6.35 -9.54
CA VAL A 122 -7.28 5.28 -8.90
C VAL A 122 -7.78 5.65 -7.51
N GLY A 123 -7.52 6.89 -7.07
CA GLY A 123 -7.89 7.42 -5.77
C GLY A 123 -6.69 7.77 -4.89
N TRP A 124 -7.00 8.17 -3.68
CA TRP A 124 -6.04 8.54 -2.65
C TRP A 124 -5.20 7.35 -2.22
N ILE A 125 -3.91 7.56 -2.04
CA ILE A 125 -2.98 6.59 -1.49
C ILE A 125 -2.36 7.20 -0.24
N TYR A 126 -2.58 6.52 0.89
CA TYR A 126 -1.94 6.89 2.14
C TYR A 126 -0.46 6.49 2.09
N ILE A 127 0.46 7.45 2.21
CA ILE A 127 1.90 7.18 2.30
C ILE A 127 2.27 7.02 3.78
N GLY A 128 1.94 8.01 4.61
CA GLY A 128 2.28 8.01 6.03
C GLY A 128 3.80 8.01 6.29
N ASP A 129 4.17 8.04 7.58
CA ASP A 129 5.57 8.14 8.02
C ASP A 129 6.32 6.81 7.92
N SER A 130 5.58 5.71 8.01
CA SER A 130 6.10 4.36 8.19
C SER A 130 6.02 3.52 6.92
N PHE A 131 5.93 4.11 5.74
CA PHE A 131 5.64 3.41 4.48
C PHE A 131 6.52 2.18 4.21
N VAL A 132 7.83 2.31 4.43
CA VAL A 132 8.79 1.20 4.29
C VAL A 132 8.60 0.15 5.39
N ASP A 133 8.40 0.59 6.63
CA ASP A 133 8.17 -0.30 7.77
C ASP A 133 6.84 -1.05 7.67
N ASP A 134 5.83 -0.45 7.05
CA ASP A 134 4.54 -1.07 6.78
C ASP A 134 4.68 -2.26 5.84
N LEU A 135 5.51 -2.12 4.79
CA LEU A 135 5.82 -3.22 3.88
C LEU A 135 6.54 -4.36 4.61
N ILE A 136 7.54 -4.03 5.44
CA ILE A 136 8.25 -5.02 6.25
C ILE A 136 7.28 -5.72 7.22
N CYS A 137 6.37 -4.99 7.85
CA CYS A 137 5.36 -5.54 8.74
C CYS A 137 4.42 -6.52 8.01
N ILE A 138 4.05 -6.23 6.77
CA ILE A 138 3.28 -7.15 5.91
C ILE A 138 4.07 -8.44 5.62
N GLU A 139 5.33 -8.31 5.21
CA GLU A 139 6.21 -9.46 4.95
C GLU A 139 6.42 -10.32 6.20
N GLU A 140 6.66 -9.70 7.36
CA GLU A 140 6.80 -10.37 8.66
C GLU A 140 5.51 -11.09 9.06
N THR A 141 4.35 -10.49 8.79
CA THR A 141 3.04 -11.06 9.12
C THR A 141 2.75 -12.34 8.32
N ILE A 142 3.12 -12.36 7.03
CA ILE A 142 2.86 -13.49 6.15
C ILE A 142 4.03 -14.48 6.11
N GLY A 143 5.23 -14.07 6.53
CA GLY A 143 6.44 -14.87 6.54
C GLY A 143 7.07 -15.05 5.15
N VAL A 144 6.76 -14.16 4.20
CA VAL A 144 7.36 -14.16 2.86
C VAL A 144 7.82 -12.76 2.49
N GLU A 145 8.92 -12.72 1.73
CA GLU A 145 9.38 -11.47 1.12
C GLU A 145 8.54 -11.16 -0.12
N LEU A 146 8.12 -9.90 -0.24
CA LEU A 146 7.28 -9.47 -1.34
C LEU A 146 8.17 -9.09 -2.54
N LEU A 147 7.97 -9.79 -3.64
CA LEU A 147 8.71 -9.59 -4.88
C LEU A 147 7.88 -8.75 -5.86
N PHE A 148 8.55 -7.83 -6.56
CA PHE A 148 7.93 -7.00 -7.59
C PHE A 148 8.67 -7.11 -8.92
N PRO A 149 7.96 -6.99 -10.05
CA PRO A 149 8.59 -7.03 -11.35
C PRO A 149 9.50 -5.81 -11.52
N THR A 150 10.75 -6.07 -11.89
CA THR A 150 11.57 -5.06 -12.56
C THR A 150 11.09 -4.98 -14.01
N GLY A 151 11.15 -3.81 -14.64
CA GLY A 151 10.49 -3.54 -15.92
C GLY A 151 10.77 -4.52 -17.08
N ASP A 152 11.76 -5.39 -16.93
CA ASP A 152 12.13 -6.47 -17.85
C ASP A 152 11.50 -7.80 -17.40
N GLY A 153 10.20 -7.95 -17.69
CA GLY A 153 9.43 -9.18 -17.95
C GLY A 153 9.48 -10.36 -16.97
N ASP A 154 10.67 -10.85 -16.61
CA ASP A 154 10.92 -12.06 -15.84
C ASP A 154 11.76 -11.84 -14.58
N THR A 155 12.36 -10.65 -14.40
CA THR A 155 13.18 -10.40 -13.21
C THR A 155 12.33 -9.76 -12.13
N THR A 156 12.12 -10.47 -11.02
CA THR A 156 11.52 -9.91 -9.81
C THR A 156 12.59 -9.54 -8.79
N GLN A 157 12.40 -8.42 -8.09
CA GLN A 157 13.30 -8.02 -7.01
C GLN A 157 12.53 -7.79 -5.70
N SER A 158 13.23 -8.04 -4.59
CA SER A 158 12.81 -7.54 -3.28
C SER A 158 12.83 -6.02 -3.28
N ILE A 159 11.75 -5.44 -2.80
CA ILE A 159 11.65 -3.98 -2.65
C ILE A 159 12.45 -3.54 -1.45
N PHE A 160 13.01 -2.33 -1.55
CA PHE A 160 13.72 -1.67 -0.47
C PHE A 160 14.90 -2.55 -0.02
N ARG A 161 15.48 -3.32 -0.95
CA ARG A 161 16.59 -4.25 -0.70
C ARG A 161 17.70 -3.55 0.09
N ASP A 162 18.05 -2.35 -0.31
CA ASP A 162 19.12 -1.58 0.31
C ASP A 162 18.73 -1.09 1.72
N PHE A 163 17.48 -0.70 1.94
CA PHE A 163 16.95 -0.38 3.27
C PHE A 163 16.95 -1.61 4.19
N LYS A 164 16.42 -2.74 3.71
CA LYS A 164 16.40 -4.02 4.43
C LYS A 164 17.83 -4.46 4.78
N ALA A 165 18.78 -4.29 3.87
CA ALA A 165 20.19 -4.59 4.10
C ALA A 165 20.80 -3.69 5.20
N ARG A 166 20.45 -2.40 5.25
CA ARG A 166 20.86 -1.47 6.32
C ARG A 166 20.26 -1.86 7.67
N ARG A 167 18.96 -2.18 7.72
CA ARG A 167 18.27 -2.60 8.95
C ARG A 167 18.85 -3.89 9.53
N LYS A 168 19.21 -4.88 8.68
CA LYS A 168 19.87 -6.12 9.12
C LYS A 168 21.27 -5.91 9.72
N ARG A 169 21.97 -4.83 9.35
CA ARG A 169 23.32 -4.52 9.86
C ARG A 169 23.29 -3.88 11.25
N GLY A 170 22.13 -3.42 11.73
CA GLY A 170 22.02 -2.64 12.96
C GLY A 170 22.65 -1.24 12.83
N PRO A 171 22.37 -0.31 13.76
CA PRO A 171 23.14 0.94 13.83
C PRO A 171 24.61 0.61 14.11
N ALA A 172 25.51 1.22 13.33
CA ALA A 172 26.96 1.13 13.53
C ALA A 172 27.38 1.77 14.86
#